data_AF-A0A0Q0J399-F1
#
_entry.id   AF-A0A0Q0J399-F1
#
_cell.length_a   1.000
_cell.length_b   1.000
_cell.length_c   1.000
_cell.angle_alpha   90.00
_cell.angle_beta   90.00
_cell.angle_gamma   90.00
#
_symmetry.space_group_name_H-M   'P 1'
#
loop_
_entity.id
_entity.type
_entity.pdbx_description
1 polymer ?
#
loop_
_entity_poly.entity_id
_entity_poly.type
_entity_poly.pdbx_seq_one_letter_code
_entity_poly.pdbx_strand_id
1 'polypeptide(L)'
;MNFLKEQWVRVFYTFISIVFVWISLKFKNKIIDNVESFNEFSYIGVVATLVALMVAIFEVMHSINLSKGIREEAKKLLKQSQEINGASFVSECLSVLDEANDHISSERYNLSLKCFQHFRRTYLRISGDEELIVEINNRVGAVELGLQQATHTTAKAPLTKKKRLEIQESILNIKKNLEDLNPVKRGSHVST
;
A
#
# COMPACT_ATOMS: atom_id res chain seq x y z
N MET A 1 -24.63 17.93 4.98
CA MET A 1 -24.03 18.97 4.11
C MET A 1 -22.93 18.44 3.16
N ASN A 2 -22.51 17.16 3.24
CA ASN A 2 -21.54 16.58 2.28
C ASN A 2 -22.19 15.97 1.02
N PHE A 3 -23.43 15.45 1.14
CA PHE A 3 -24.19 14.89 0.02
C PHE A 3 -24.48 15.93 -1.09
N LEU A 4 -24.75 17.18 -0.71
CA LEU A 4 -24.97 18.28 -1.65
C LEU A 4 -23.70 18.66 -2.42
N LYS A 5 -22.51 18.46 -1.82
CA LYS A 5 -21.22 18.78 -2.42
C LYS A 5 -20.83 17.75 -3.48
N GLU A 6 -21.15 16.49 -3.21
CA GLU A 6 -20.89 15.34 -4.09
C GLU A 6 -21.83 15.32 -5.31
N GLN A 7 -23.10 15.71 -5.11
CA GLN A 7 -24.08 15.84 -6.20
C GLN A 7 -24.07 17.23 -6.86
N TRP A 8 -23.25 18.18 -6.40
CA TRP A 8 -23.27 19.57 -6.89
C TRP A 8 -22.95 19.67 -8.37
N VAL A 9 -22.00 18.85 -8.84
CA VAL A 9 -21.66 18.76 -10.26
C VAL A 9 -22.86 18.27 -11.09
N ARG A 10 -23.65 17.33 -10.54
CA ARG A 10 -24.87 16.83 -11.18
C ARG A 10 -25.96 17.88 -11.27
N VAL A 11 -26.21 18.56 -10.16
CA VAL A 11 -27.15 19.68 -10.10
C VAL A 11 -26.76 20.79 -11.09
N PHE A 12 -25.46 21.07 -11.22
CA PHE A 12 -24.94 22.11 -12.11
C PHE A 12 -25.17 21.82 -13.59
N TYR A 13 -24.84 20.63 -14.11
CA TYR A 13 -25.09 20.34 -15.52
C TYR A 13 -26.58 20.13 -15.82
N THR A 14 -27.38 19.59 -14.88
CA THR A 14 -28.84 19.53 -15.05
C THR A 14 -29.44 20.92 -15.17
N PHE A 15 -28.98 21.87 -14.35
CA PHE A 15 -29.39 23.27 -14.44
C PHE A 15 -28.99 23.90 -15.78
N ILE A 16 -27.76 23.67 -16.25
CA ILE A 16 -27.31 24.14 -17.58
C ILE A 16 -28.17 23.57 -18.71
N SER A 17 -28.52 22.28 -18.67
CA SER A 17 -29.39 21.66 -19.66
C SER A 17 -30.79 22.28 -19.69
N ILE A 18 -31.37 22.61 -18.53
CA ILE A 18 -32.66 23.31 -18.44
C ILE A 18 -32.57 24.71 -19.04
N VAL A 19 -31.50 25.46 -18.74
CA VAL A 19 -31.25 26.79 -19.32
C VAL A 19 -31.08 26.70 -20.83
N PHE A 20 -30.41 25.67 -21.34
CA PHE A 20 -30.18 25.47 -22.76
C PHE A 20 -31.49 25.19 -23.52
N VAL A 21 -32.35 24.34 -22.97
CA VAL A 21 -33.69 24.09 -23.51
C VAL A 21 -34.53 25.36 -23.50
N TRP A 22 -34.48 26.15 -22.42
CA TRP A 22 -35.19 27.42 -22.32
C TRP A 22 -34.74 28.45 -23.37
N ILE A 23 -33.42 28.59 -23.57
CA ILE A 23 -32.85 29.46 -24.62
C ILE A 23 -33.30 28.97 -26.00
N SER A 24 -33.25 27.66 -26.26
CA SER A 24 -33.69 27.09 -27.54
C SER A 24 -35.16 27.38 -27.83
N LEU A 25 -36.05 27.25 -26.85
CA LEU A 25 -37.47 27.60 -27.02
C LEU A 25 -37.67 29.10 -27.27
N LYS A 26 -36.90 29.96 -26.58
CA LYS A 26 -36.99 31.43 -26.76
C LYS A 26 -36.56 31.89 -28.16
N PHE A 27 -35.55 31.22 -28.74
CA PHE A 27 -35.04 31.56 -30.07
C PHE A 27 -35.62 30.68 -31.20
N LYS A 28 -36.56 29.77 -30.88
CA LYS A 28 -37.26 28.88 -31.83
C LYS A 28 -37.74 29.64 -33.07
N ASN A 29 -38.51 30.70 -32.88
CA ASN A 29 -39.16 31.45 -33.97
C ASN A 29 -38.13 32.11 -34.91
N LYS A 30 -37.01 32.61 -34.37
CA LYS A 30 -35.94 33.21 -35.19
C LYS A 30 -35.22 32.23 -36.10
N ILE A 31 -35.23 30.94 -35.78
CA ILE A 31 -34.50 29.89 -36.49
C ILE A 31 -35.40 29.20 -37.51
N ILE A 32 -36.65 28.90 -37.13
CA ILE A 32 -37.62 28.23 -38.00
C ILE A 32 -38.07 29.16 -39.13
N ASP A 33 -38.30 30.44 -38.85
CA ASP A 33 -38.77 31.40 -39.86
C ASP A 33 -37.71 31.74 -40.93
N ASN A 34 -36.43 31.41 -40.68
CA ASN A 34 -35.32 31.70 -41.59
C ASN A 34 -35.01 30.55 -42.58
N VAL A 35 -35.66 29.40 -42.47
CA VAL A 35 -35.33 28.21 -43.28
C VAL A 35 -36.60 27.50 -43.74
N GLU A 36 -37.00 27.70 -45.00
CA GLU A 36 -38.26 27.20 -45.60
C GLU A 36 -38.47 25.68 -45.51
N SER A 37 -37.41 24.89 -45.31
CA SER A 37 -37.49 23.41 -45.21
C SER A 37 -37.35 22.85 -43.79
N PHE A 38 -37.22 23.69 -42.75
CA PHE A 38 -36.94 23.21 -41.39
C PHE A 38 -38.23 23.00 -40.58
N ASN A 39 -38.68 21.75 -40.48
CA ASN A 39 -39.90 21.38 -39.76
C ASN A 39 -39.68 21.36 -38.23
N GLU A 40 -40.70 21.74 -37.44
CA GLU A 40 -40.58 21.91 -35.99
C GLU A 40 -40.08 20.66 -35.25
N PHE A 41 -40.50 19.49 -35.72
CA PHE A 41 -40.09 18.20 -35.17
C PHE A 41 -38.58 17.94 -35.33
N SER A 42 -38.01 18.37 -36.46
CA SER A 42 -36.57 18.25 -36.72
C SER A 42 -35.75 19.13 -35.77
N TYR A 43 -36.22 20.35 -35.51
CA TYR A 43 -35.58 21.28 -34.57
C TYR A 43 -35.56 20.73 -33.14
N ILE A 44 -36.70 20.21 -32.66
CA ILE A 44 -36.79 19.62 -31.32
C ILE A 44 -35.87 18.40 -31.21
N GLY A 45 -35.81 17.55 -32.23
CA GLY A 45 -34.92 16.39 -32.27
C GLY A 45 -33.43 16.78 -32.18
N VAL A 46 -33.00 17.80 -32.92
CA VAL A 46 -31.60 18.29 -32.88
C VAL A 46 -31.24 18.89 -31.52
N VAL A 47 -32.15 19.66 -30.92
CA VAL A 47 -31.93 20.25 -29.59
C VAL A 47 -31.85 19.16 -28.52
N ALA A 48 -32.78 18.20 -28.55
CA ALA A 48 -32.80 17.09 -27.59
C ALA A 48 -31.54 16.23 -27.68
N THR A 49 -31.08 15.92 -28.89
CA THR A 49 -29.85 15.13 -29.10
C THR A 49 -28.59 15.88 -28.68
N LEU A 50 -28.50 17.19 -28.93
CA LEU A 50 -27.38 18.02 -28.44
C LEU A 50 -27.32 18.08 -26.91
N VAL A 51 -28.47 18.25 -26.26
CA VAL A 51 -28.54 18.26 -24.78
C VAL A 51 -28.17 16.88 -24.22
N ALA A 52 -28.68 15.80 -24.81
CA ALA A 52 -28.34 14.43 -24.39
C ALA A 52 -26.82 14.16 -24.54
N LEU A 53 -26.23 14.58 -25.65
CA LEU A 53 -24.79 14.45 -25.88
C LEU A 53 -23.96 15.22 -24.85
N MET A 54 -24.36 16.46 -24.55
CA MET A 54 -23.68 17.29 -23.56
C MET A 54 -23.72 16.64 -22.17
N VAL A 55 -24.89 16.16 -21.74
CA VAL A 55 -25.04 15.44 -20.46
C VAL A 55 -24.15 14.20 -20.43
N ALA A 56 -24.15 13.40 -21.50
CA ALA A 56 -23.32 12.19 -21.58
C ALA A 56 -21.83 12.50 -21.43
N ILE A 57 -21.32 13.56 -22.08
CA ILE A 57 -19.91 13.98 -21.95
C ILE A 57 -19.58 14.37 -20.51
N PHE A 58 -20.42 15.19 -19.87
CA PHE A 58 -20.18 15.61 -18.49
C PHE A 58 -20.25 14.45 -17.50
N GLU A 59 -21.16 13.51 -17.70
CA GLU A 59 -21.29 12.32 -16.86
C GLU A 59 -20.05 11.41 -16.97
N VAL A 60 -19.55 11.21 -18.20
CA VAL A 60 -18.30 10.47 -18.44
C VAL A 60 -17.11 11.17 -17.78
N MET A 61 -16.95 12.49 -17.97
CA MET A 61 -15.86 13.25 -17.34
C MET A 61 -15.91 13.17 -15.82
N HIS A 62 -17.09 13.30 -15.23
CA HIS A 62 -17.28 13.20 -13.79
C HIS A 62 -16.95 11.78 -13.27
N SER A 63 -17.39 10.74 -13.98
CA SER A 63 -17.07 9.34 -13.66
C SER A 63 -15.56 9.07 -13.68
N ILE A 64 -14.85 9.61 -14.68
CA ILE A 64 -13.38 9.50 -14.75
C ILE A 64 -12.72 10.18 -13.56
N ASN A 65 -13.16 11.38 -13.19
CA ASN A 65 -12.60 12.10 -12.05
C ASN A 65 -12.84 11.38 -10.72
N LEU A 66 -14.05 10.85 -10.52
CA LEU A 66 -14.38 10.04 -9.34
C LEU A 66 -13.50 8.78 -9.27
N SER A 67 -13.35 8.08 -10.40
CA SER A 67 -12.51 6.87 -10.50
C SER A 67 -11.03 7.16 -10.18
N LYS A 68 -10.51 8.29 -10.65
CA LYS A 68 -9.15 8.74 -10.30
C LYS A 68 -9.01 9.00 -8.80
N GLY A 69 -9.99 9.67 -8.18
CA GLY A 69 -9.99 9.93 -6.74
C GLY A 69 -9.98 8.63 -5.92
N ILE A 70 -10.86 7.68 -6.24
CA ILE A 70 -10.91 6.35 -5.59
C ILE A 70 -9.57 5.63 -5.75
N ARG A 71 -8.97 5.67 -6.95
CA ARG A 71 -7.68 5.03 -7.21
C ARG A 71 -6.57 5.63 -6.36
N GLU A 72 -6.55 6.95 -6.20
CA GLU A 72 -5.54 7.65 -5.40
C GLU A 72 -5.70 7.34 -3.91
N GLU A 73 -6.94 7.35 -3.40
CA GLU A 73 -7.25 6.98 -2.02
C GLU A 73 -6.92 5.51 -1.73
N ALA A 74 -7.29 4.60 -2.64
CA ALA A 74 -6.92 3.18 -2.54
C ALA A 74 -5.40 3.00 -2.54
N LYS A 75 -4.66 3.73 -3.39
CA LYS A 75 -3.20 3.70 -3.41
C LYS A 75 -2.60 4.20 -2.09
N LYS A 76 -3.18 5.25 -1.51
CA LYS A 76 -2.75 5.78 -0.21
C LYS A 76 -2.99 4.76 0.91
N LEU A 77 -4.16 4.15 0.96
CA LEU A 77 -4.50 3.10 1.94
C LEU A 77 -3.60 1.87 1.79
N LEU A 78 -3.31 1.45 0.55
CA LEU A 78 -2.37 0.35 0.28
C LEU A 78 -0.97 0.68 0.80
N LYS A 79 -0.47 1.90 0.55
CA LYS A 79 0.84 2.33 1.04
C LYS A 79 0.91 2.33 2.56
N GLN A 80 -0.11 2.88 3.22
CA GLN A 80 -0.20 2.88 4.68
C GLN A 80 -0.27 1.45 5.24
N SER A 81 -1.06 0.58 4.63
CA SER A 81 -1.15 -0.84 5.01
C SER A 81 0.20 -1.55 4.83
N GLN A 82 0.93 -1.29 3.75
CA GLN A 82 2.27 -1.82 3.54
C GLN A 82 3.28 -1.34 4.59
N GLU A 83 3.26 -0.05 4.95
CA GLU A 83 4.12 0.51 6.00
C GLU A 83 3.83 -0.13 7.37
N ILE A 84 2.55 -0.28 7.73
CA ILE A 84 2.11 -0.92 8.98
C ILE A 84 2.50 -2.39 9.00
N ASN A 85 2.22 -3.13 7.94
CA ASN A 85 2.55 -4.56 7.85
C ASN A 85 4.06 -4.77 7.88
N GLY A 86 4.84 -3.92 7.19
CA GLY A 86 6.30 -3.95 7.24
C GLY A 86 6.84 -3.74 8.65
N ALA A 87 6.33 -2.73 9.37
CA ALA A 87 6.68 -2.50 10.77
C ALA A 87 6.29 -3.69 11.67
N SER A 88 5.12 -4.30 11.43
CA SER A 88 4.67 -5.49 12.16
C SER A 88 5.60 -6.68 11.94
N PHE A 89 6.01 -6.96 10.70
CA PHE A 89 6.94 -8.06 10.42
C PHE A 89 8.31 -7.84 11.04
N VAL A 90 8.83 -6.60 11.02
CA VAL A 90 10.09 -6.26 11.71
C VAL A 90 9.95 -6.50 13.21
N SER A 91 8.87 -6.04 13.83
CA SER A 91 8.61 -6.26 15.26
C SER A 91 8.52 -7.74 15.62
N GLU A 92 7.83 -8.54 14.80
CA GLU A 92 7.73 -9.99 14.98
C GLU A 92 9.12 -10.65 14.87
N CYS A 93 9.92 -10.27 13.87
CA CYS A 93 11.28 -10.78 13.71
C CYS A 93 12.17 -10.46 14.92
N LEU A 94 12.11 -9.23 15.44
CA LEU A 94 12.86 -8.83 16.62
C LEU A 94 12.46 -9.65 17.85
N SER A 95 11.17 -9.84 18.07
CA SER A 95 10.65 -10.64 19.19
C SER A 95 11.11 -12.10 19.12
N VAL A 96 11.08 -12.70 17.92
CA VAL A 96 11.50 -14.10 17.72
C VAL A 96 13.02 -14.25 17.89
N LEU A 97 13.81 -13.24 17.49
CA LEU A 97 15.25 -13.22 17.73
C LEU A 97 15.59 -13.08 19.21
N ASP A 98 14.82 -12.31 19.98
CA ASP A 98 14.96 -12.24 21.44
C ASP A 98 14.68 -13.59 22.10
N GLU A 99 13.58 -14.25 21.73
CA GLU A 99 13.26 -15.59 22.22
C GLU A 99 14.36 -16.62 21.86
N ALA A 100 14.89 -16.55 20.64
CA ALA A 100 16.01 -17.39 20.23
C ALA A 100 17.26 -17.15 21.10
N ASN A 101 17.53 -15.90 21.47
CA ASN A 101 18.66 -15.51 22.31
C ASN A 101 18.49 -15.95 23.77
N ASP A 102 17.27 -15.89 24.30
CA ASP A 102 16.93 -16.42 25.64
C ASP A 102 17.12 -17.93 25.70
N HIS A 103 16.74 -18.64 24.63
CA HIS A 103 16.99 -20.07 24.51
C HIS A 103 18.47 -20.42 24.39
N ILE A 104 19.29 -19.61 23.71
CA ILE A 104 20.76 -19.78 23.67
C ILE A 104 21.35 -19.60 25.07
N SER A 105 20.89 -18.57 25.80
CA SER A 105 21.33 -18.28 27.17
C SER A 105 20.97 -19.41 28.14
N SER A 106 19.84 -20.07 27.90
CA SER A 106 19.37 -21.23 28.65
C SER A 106 19.92 -22.58 28.14
N GLU A 107 20.85 -22.57 27.18
CA GLU A 107 21.44 -23.75 26.53
C GLU A 107 20.41 -24.69 25.86
N ARG A 108 19.22 -24.17 25.53
CA ARG A 108 18.13 -24.89 24.84
C ARG A 108 18.26 -24.73 23.32
N TYR A 109 19.36 -25.22 22.75
CA TYR A 109 19.72 -25.00 21.33
C TYR A 109 18.67 -25.52 20.34
N ASN A 110 17.96 -26.60 20.66
CA ASN A 110 16.87 -27.13 19.81
C ASN A 110 15.69 -26.16 19.69
N LEU A 111 15.34 -25.46 20.78
CA LEU A 111 14.27 -24.45 20.75
C LEU A 111 14.76 -23.19 20.05
N SER A 112 15.99 -22.77 20.34
CA SER A 112 16.61 -21.63 19.65
C SER A 112 16.65 -21.81 18.13
N LEU A 113 17.05 -22.99 17.64
CA LEU A 113 17.05 -23.28 16.20
C LEU A 113 15.64 -23.18 15.58
N LYS A 114 14.61 -23.67 16.27
CA LYS A 114 13.22 -23.56 15.79
C LYS A 114 12.75 -22.10 15.71
N CYS A 115 13.02 -21.31 16.75
CA CYS A 115 12.72 -19.87 16.74
C CYS A 115 13.49 -19.19 15.60
N PHE A 116 14.77 -19.51 15.41
CA PHE A 116 15.58 -18.92 14.35
C PHE A 116 15.09 -19.28 12.94
N GLN A 117 14.61 -20.51 12.73
CA GLN A 117 13.98 -20.92 11.48
C GLN A 117 12.63 -20.24 11.25
N HIS A 118 11.86 -19.98 12.31
CA HIS A 118 10.65 -19.17 12.22
C HIS A 118 10.98 -17.75 11.78
N PHE A 119 11.97 -17.11 12.42
CA PHE A 119 12.50 -15.81 12.02
C PHE A 119 12.90 -15.79 10.53
N ARG A 120 13.65 -16.78 10.05
CA ARG A 120 14.06 -16.86 8.63
C ARG A 120 12.87 -16.87 7.67
N ARG A 121 11.77 -17.54 8.01
CA ARG A 121 10.55 -17.58 7.17
C ARG A 121 9.80 -16.26 7.19
N THR A 122 9.71 -15.60 8.34
CA THR A 122 9.04 -14.30 8.49
C THR A 122 9.84 -13.18 7.84
N TYR A 123 11.18 -13.21 7.96
CA TYR A 123 12.10 -12.24 7.37
C TYR A 123 11.94 -12.10 5.85
N LEU A 124 11.68 -13.19 5.12
CA LEU A 124 11.48 -13.16 3.67
C LEU A 124 10.27 -12.31 3.22
N ARG A 125 9.38 -11.96 4.14
CA ARG A 125 8.20 -11.10 3.88
C ARG A 125 8.53 -9.61 4.03
N ILE A 126 9.69 -9.27 4.58
CA ILE A 126 10.16 -7.91 4.72
C ILE A 126 10.75 -7.47 3.37
N SER A 127 10.22 -6.37 2.83
CA SER A 127 10.78 -5.71 1.65
C SER A 127 11.71 -4.58 2.09
N GLY A 128 12.85 -4.41 1.42
CA GLY A 128 13.89 -3.49 1.87
C GLY A 128 14.98 -3.28 0.83
N ASP A 129 16.06 -2.63 1.27
CA ASP A 129 17.26 -2.41 0.44
C ASP A 129 17.92 -3.75 0.10
N GLU A 130 18.18 -4.01 -1.19
CA GLU A 130 18.77 -5.27 -1.66
C GLU A 130 20.14 -5.54 -1.02
N GLU A 131 20.95 -4.50 -0.80
CA GLU A 131 22.27 -4.65 -0.19
C GLU A 131 22.18 -5.11 1.26
N LEU A 132 21.28 -4.48 2.05
CA LEU A 132 21.00 -4.88 3.43
C LEU A 132 20.41 -6.29 3.50
N ILE A 133 19.54 -6.64 2.55
CA ILE A 133 18.93 -7.98 2.50
C ILE A 133 19.98 -9.06 2.25
N VAL A 134 20.94 -8.81 1.36
CA VAL A 134 22.06 -9.73 1.09
C VAL A 134 22.96 -9.86 2.32
N GLU A 135 23.29 -8.75 2.98
CA GLU A 135 24.11 -8.77 4.21
C GLU A 135 23.43 -9.58 5.32
N ILE A 136 22.14 -9.34 5.56
CA ILE A 136 21.36 -10.10 6.55
C ILE A 136 21.34 -11.58 6.17
N ASN A 137 21.04 -11.94 4.92
CA ASN A 137 20.98 -13.33 4.47
C ASN A 137 22.27 -14.11 4.74
N ASN A 138 23.43 -13.51 4.47
CA ASN A 138 24.72 -14.13 4.73
C ASN A 138 24.91 -14.42 6.23
N ARG A 139 24.54 -13.46 7.09
CA ARG A 139 24.61 -13.62 8.55
C ARG A 139 23.61 -14.63 9.07
N VAL A 140 22.40 -14.66 8.52
CA VAL A 140 21.34 -15.63 8.87
C VAL A 140 21.81 -17.06 8.60
N GLY A 141 22.41 -17.31 7.43
CA GLY A 141 22.96 -18.64 7.10
C GLY A 141 24.04 -19.09 8.07
N ALA A 142 24.95 -18.19 8.46
CA ALA A 142 26.02 -18.49 9.42
C ALA A 142 25.47 -18.82 10.82
N VAL A 143 24.48 -18.05 11.31
CA VAL A 143 23.85 -18.30 12.62
C VAL A 143 23.05 -19.59 12.62
N GLU A 144 22.29 -19.88 11.57
CA GLU A 144 21.53 -21.14 11.47
C GLU A 144 22.47 -22.35 11.50
N LEU A 145 23.58 -22.30 10.76
CA LEU A 145 24.60 -23.35 10.79
C LEU A 145 25.20 -23.51 12.19
N GLY A 146 25.51 -22.40 12.86
CA GLY A 146 26.03 -22.40 14.24
C GLY A 146 25.06 -23.02 15.24
N LEU A 147 23.78 -22.70 15.13
CA LEU A 147 22.71 -23.27 15.96
C LEU A 147 22.50 -24.76 15.66
N GLN A 148 22.53 -25.17 14.40
CA GLN A 148 22.43 -26.56 14.00
C GLN A 148 23.61 -27.39 14.50
N GLN A 149 24.83 -26.83 14.53
CA GLN A 149 25.96 -27.49 15.18
C GLN A 149 25.76 -27.59 16.70
N ALA A 150 25.18 -26.56 17.32
CA ALA A 150 24.93 -26.52 18.75
C ALA A 150 23.87 -27.55 19.21
N THR A 151 22.90 -27.93 18.38
CA THR A 151 21.92 -28.98 18.74
C THR A 151 22.53 -30.36 18.92
N HIS A 152 23.68 -30.63 18.29
CA HIS A 152 24.43 -31.88 18.44
C HIS A 152 25.37 -31.89 19.66
N THR A 153 25.46 -30.77 20.41
CA THR A 153 26.21 -30.74 21.66
C THR A 153 25.47 -31.49 22.76
N THR A 154 26.22 -32.08 23.68
CA THR A 154 25.66 -32.85 24.81
C THR A 154 26.10 -32.23 26.12
N ALA A 155 25.42 -32.55 27.23
CA ALA A 155 25.82 -32.08 28.55
C ALA A 155 27.28 -32.44 28.93
N LYS A 156 27.86 -33.47 28.29
CA LYS A 156 29.27 -33.88 28.49
C LYS A 156 30.26 -33.11 27.62
N ALA A 157 29.79 -32.43 26.57
CA ALA A 157 30.59 -31.62 25.66
C ALA A 157 29.74 -30.41 25.20
N PRO A 158 29.50 -29.45 26.10
CA PRO A 158 28.69 -28.27 25.78
C PRO A 158 29.42 -27.36 24.78
N LEU A 159 28.65 -26.50 24.11
CA LEU A 159 29.21 -25.46 23.26
C LEU A 159 30.16 -24.57 24.09
N THR A 160 31.33 -24.24 23.54
CA THR A 160 32.27 -23.36 24.24
C THR A 160 31.66 -21.97 24.43
N LYS A 161 31.96 -21.33 25.56
CA LYS A 161 31.48 -19.96 25.86
C LYS A 161 31.80 -18.97 24.73
N LYS A 162 32.97 -19.13 24.09
CA LYS A 162 33.38 -18.33 22.94
C LYS A 162 32.40 -18.47 21.76
N LYS A 163 32.10 -19.71 21.33
CA LYS A 163 31.15 -19.95 20.23
C LYS A 163 29.74 -19.46 20.55
N ARG A 164 29.31 -19.59 21.81
CA ARG A 164 28.01 -19.06 22.24
C ARG A 164 27.96 -17.54 22.06
N LEU A 165 28.99 -16.82 22.50
CA LEU A 165 29.08 -15.37 22.34
C LEU A 165 29.12 -14.96 20.86
N GLU A 166 29.86 -15.69 20.01
CA GLU A 166 29.89 -15.43 18.57
C GLU A 166 28.49 -15.53 17.93
N ILE A 167 27.68 -16.53 18.32
CA ILE A 167 26.31 -16.68 17.84
C ILE A 167 25.44 -15.51 18.34
N GLN A 168 25.54 -15.16 19.62
CA GLN A 168 24.76 -14.07 20.21
C GLN A 168 25.10 -12.70 19.61
N GLU A 169 26.38 -12.43 19.38
CA GLU A 169 26.85 -11.21 18.70
C GLU A 169 26.33 -11.15 17.25
N SER A 170 26.34 -12.28 16.55
CA SER A 170 25.78 -12.38 15.19
C SER A 170 24.27 -12.10 15.17
N ILE A 171 23.53 -12.63 16.14
CA ILE A 171 22.09 -12.34 16.31
C ILE A 171 21.88 -10.84 16.59
N LEU A 172 22.69 -10.24 17.47
CA LEU A 172 22.59 -8.82 17.81
C LEU A 172 22.83 -7.92 16.60
N ASN A 173 23.80 -8.28 15.75
CA ASN A 173 24.06 -7.60 14.49
C ASN A 173 22.88 -7.73 13.51
N ILE A 174 22.26 -8.92 13.42
CA ILE A 174 21.04 -9.11 12.62
C ILE A 174 19.91 -8.21 13.14
N LYS A 175 19.72 -8.12 14.46
CA LYS A 175 18.71 -7.23 15.06
C LYS A 175 18.95 -5.77 14.69
N LYS A 176 20.18 -5.29 14.80
CA LYS A 176 20.55 -3.92 14.41
C LYS A 176 20.20 -3.64 12.95
N ASN A 177 20.58 -4.54 12.03
CA ASN A 177 20.29 -4.37 10.61
C ASN A 177 18.77 -4.42 10.32
N LEU A 178 18.00 -5.23 11.06
CA LEU A 178 16.54 -5.26 10.95
C LEU A 178 15.86 -3.98 11.44
N GLU A 179 16.38 -3.36 12.52
CA GLU A 179 15.87 -2.07 13.00
C GLU A 179 16.05 -0.97 11.96
N ASP A 180 17.11 -1.02 11.17
CA ASP A 180 17.38 -0.06 10.09
C ASP A 180 16.52 -0.31 8.84
N LEU A 181 15.90 -1.49 8.74
CA LEU A 181 14.83 -1.79 7.78
C LEU A 181 13.45 -1.34 8.25
N ASN A 182 13.29 -0.92 9.51
CA ASN A 182 11.99 -0.48 10.03
C ASN A 182 11.52 0.80 9.29
N PRO A 183 10.38 0.76 8.57
CA PRO A 183 9.89 1.92 7.83
C PRO A 183 9.59 3.12 8.73
N VAL A 184 9.24 2.90 10.00
CA VAL A 184 8.97 3.97 10.98
C VAL A 184 10.25 4.77 11.29
N LYS A 185 11.40 4.10 11.41
CA LYS A 185 12.70 4.72 11.71
C LYS A 185 13.26 5.48 10.50
N ARG A 186 12.95 5.02 9.27
CA ARG A 186 13.30 5.74 8.03
C ARG A 186 12.47 7.01 7.83
N GLY A 187 11.19 7.02 8.21
CA GLY A 187 10.34 8.22 8.13
C GLY A 187 10.83 9.40 8.98
N SER A 188 11.46 9.12 10.13
CA SER A 188 12.05 10.15 11.01
C SER A 188 13.33 10.79 10.49
N HIS A 189 14.06 10.15 9.57
CA HIS A 189 15.33 10.68 9.02
C HIS A 189 15.17 11.50 7.73
N VAL A 190 13.99 11.49 7.09
CA VAL A 190 13.72 12.26 5.85
C VAL A 190 13.03 13.60 6.16
N SER A 191 12.82 13.92 7.45
CA SER A 191 12.08 15.10 7.92
C SER A 191 12.97 16.23 8.48
N THR A 192 14.27 16.24 8.14
CA THR A 192 15.23 17.30 8.48
C THR A 192 16.03 17.69 7.26
#